data_AF-A0A7Y2B8Y7-F1
#
_entry.id   AF-A0A7Y2B8Y7-F1
#
_cell.length_a   1.000
_cell.length_b   1.000
_cell.length_c   1.000
_cell.angle_alpha   90.00
_cell.angle_beta   90.00
_cell.angle_gamma   90.00
#
_symmetry.space_group_name_H-M   'P 1'
#
loop_
_entity.id
_entity.type
_entity.pdbx_description
1 polymer ?
#
loop_
_entity_poly.entity_id
_entity_poly.type
_entity_poly.pdbx_seq_one_letter_code
_entity_poly.pdbx_strand_id
1 'polypeptide(L)'
;MKKFQLFFAFLLVSFVFVSCGDDVDCTESVLEMESEPLYEAAFDASDDYIADPSDENCKSYKDALEELLDFIKDRKQCAEESGEIEDYNEAVSALEGEIDALSC
;
A
#
# COMPACT_ATOMS: atom_id res chain seq x y z
N MET A 1 -26.92 -2.67 58.40
CA MET A 1 -25.99 -1.74 57.73
C MET A 1 -25.44 -2.49 56.53
N LYS A 2 -25.80 -2.03 55.32
CA LYS A 2 -25.70 -2.78 54.06
C LYS A 2 -24.28 -2.68 53.48
N LYS A 3 -23.85 -3.80 52.91
CA LYS A 3 -22.49 -4.11 52.47
C LYS A 3 -21.98 -3.10 51.44
N PHE A 4 -20.80 -2.58 51.74
CA PHE A 4 -19.94 -1.71 50.94
C PHE A 4 -19.18 -2.59 49.94
N GLN A 5 -19.59 -2.66 48.67
CA GLN A 5 -18.77 -3.05 47.50
C GLN A 5 -19.60 -2.83 46.21
N LEU A 6 -19.33 -1.74 45.50
CA LEU A 6 -19.70 -1.51 44.10
C LEU A 6 -18.52 -0.76 43.49
N PHE A 7 -17.43 -1.48 43.23
CA PHE A 7 -17.03 -1.94 41.89
C PHE A 7 -16.99 -0.81 40.86
N PHE A 8 -15.82 -0.17 40.93
CA PHE A 8 -15.07 0.53 39.90
C PHE A 8 -15.05 -0.29 38.59
N ALA A 9 -16.01 -0.11 37.70
CA ALA A 9 -16.01 -0.77 36.39
C ALA A 9 -17.04 -0.12 35.45
N PHE A 10 -16.67 0.95 34.75
CA PHE A 10 -17.25 1.31 33.44
C PHE A 10 -16.44 2.41 32.74
N LEU A 11 -15.16 2.16 32.45
CA LEU A 11 -14.30 3.08 31.67
C LEU A 11 -13.50 2.34 30.60
N LEU A 12 -14.13 1.38 29.92
CA LEU A 12 -13.51 0.61 28.83
C LEU A 12 -14.60 0.09 27.88
N VAL A 13 -15.31 0.98 27.22
CA VAL A 13 -16.12 0.61 26.06
C VAL A 13 -15.97 1.70 25.01
N SER A 14 -15.29 1.34 23.92
CA SER A 14 -15.41 1.85 22.54
C SER A 14 -14.05 2.12 21.86
N PHE A 15 -13.08 1.22 22.01
CA PHE A 15 -12.16 0.95 20.90
C PHE A 15 -12.86 -0.07 20.01
N VAL A 16 -13.76 0.43 19.16
CA VAL A 16 -14.35 -0.37 18.09
C VAL A 16 -13.30 -0.38 16.99
N PHE A 17 -12.33 -1.29 17.11
CA PHE A 17 -11.53 -1.69 15.95
C PHE A 17 -12.49 -2.42 15.01
N VAL A 18 -13.14 -1.66 14.13
CA VAL A 18 -13.62 -2.21 12.86
C VAL A 18 -12.37 -2.47 12.03
N SER A 19 -11.62 -3.52 12.37
CA SER A 19 -10.69 -4.13 11.44
C SER A 19 -11.54 -5.02 10.54
N CYS A 20 -11.98 -4.44 9.43
CA CYS A 20 -12.30 -5.20 8.23
C CYS A 20 -11.00 -5.21 7.42
N GLY A 21 -10.00 -5.94 7.89
CA GLY A 21 -8.84 -6.29 7.08
C GLY A 21 -9.16 -7.62 6.40
N ASP A 22 -9.20 -7.62 5.07
CA ASP A 22 -8.69 -8.81 4.38
C ASP A 22 -7.33 -9.11 5.02
N ASP A 23 -7.06 -10.37 5.37
CA ASP A 23 -5.79 -10.76 5.98
C ASP A 23 -4.66 -10.52 4.95
N VAL A 24 -4.14 -9.30 4.86
CA VAL A 24 -2.97 -8.95 4.05
C VAL A 24 -1.76 -9.58 4.72
N ASP A 25 -1.11 -10.53 4.05
CA ASP A 25 0.07 -11.19 4.59
C ASP A 25 1.29 -10.26 4.47
N CYS A 26 1.62 -9.63 5.59
CA CYS A 26 2.76 -8.72 5.72
C CYS A 26 4.09 -9.44 5.96
N THR A 27 4.16 -10.75 5.76
CA THR A 27 5.44 -11.46 5.87
C THR A 27 6.38 -10.99 4.77
N GLU A 28 7.59 -10.58 5.15
CA GLU A 28 8.62 -10.04 4.23
C GLU A 28 8.83 -10.92 2.99
N SER A 29 8.86 -12.25 3.12
CA SER A 29 9.00 -13.17 1.99
C SER A 29 7.81 -13.16 1.02
N VAL A 30 6.60 -12.87 1.49
CA VAL A 30 5.41 -12.75 0.65
C VAL A 30 5.41 -11.40 -0.06
N LEU A 31 5.74 -10.33 0.68
CA LEU A 31 5.89 -8.99 0.11
C LEU A 31 6.94 -8.95 -1.00
N GLU A 32 8.10 -9.56 -0.79
CA GLU A 32 9.16 -9.66 -1.81
C GLU A 32 8.69 -10.47 -3.02
N MET A 33 8.13 -11.67 -2.79
CA MET A 33 7.67 -12.56 -3.86
C MET A 33 6.56 -11.93 -4.73
N GLU A 34 5.66 -11.15 -4.14
CA GLU A 34 4.54 -10.54 -4.88
C GLU A 34 4.91 -9.19 -5.49
N SER A 35 5.87 -8.45 -4.92
CA SER A 35 6.30 -7.15 -5.46
C SER A 35 7.35 -7.25 -6.56
N GLU A 36 8.24 -8.24 -6.52
CA GLU A 36 9.30 -8.45 -7.53
C GLU A 36 8.75 -8.44 -8.98
N PRO A 37 7.71 -9.22 -9.34
CA PRO A 37 7.19 -9.21 -10.71
C PRO A 37 6.55 -7.86 -11.11
N LEU A 38 6.00 -7.10 -10.15
CA LEU A 38 5.42 -5.78 -10.42
C LEU A 38 6.51 -4.74 -10.69
N TYR A 39 7.60 -4.80 -9.93
CA TYR A 39 8.77 -3.95 -10.18
C TYR A 39 9.44 -4.30 -11.53
N GLU A 40 9.58 -5.58 -11.85
CA GLU A 40 10.11 -6.03 -13.15
C GLU A 40 9.23 -5.53 -14.30
N ALA A 41 7.90 -5.69 -14.19
CA ALA A 41 6.95 -5.20 -15.20
C ALA A 41 7.02 -3.67 -15.39
N ALA A 42 7.05 -2.91 -14.30
CA ALA A 42 7.20 -1.46 -14.37
C ALA A 42 8.55 -1.03 -14.97
N PHE A 43 9.63 -1.76 -14.66
CA PHE A 43 10.95 -1.52 -15.22
C PHE A 43 10.99 -1.80 -16.72
N ASP A 44 10.52 -2.98 -17.15
CA ASP A 44 10.48 -3.36 -18.56
C ASP A 44 9.63 -2.40 -19.39
N ALA A 45 8.45 -2.02 -18.88
CA ALA A 45 7.59 -1.05 -19.56
C ALA A 45 8.22 0.36 -19.62
N SER A 46 9.01 0.74 -18.61
CA SER A 46 9.80 1.96 -18.62
C SER A 46 10.87 1.91 -19.72
N ASP A 47 11.62 0.82 -19.80
CA ASP A 47 12.65 0.61 -20.82
C ASP A 47 12.06 0.65 -22.24
N ASP A 48 10.89 0.02 -22.45
CA ASP A 48 10.16 0.06 -23.72
C ASP A 48 9.69 1.48 -24.08
N TYR A 49 9.18 2.25 -23.11
CA TYR A 49 8.80 3.65 -23.33
C TYR A 49 10.01 4.56 -23.59
N ILE A 50 11.13 4.34 -22.91
CA ILE A 50 12.39 5.06 -23.15
C ILE A 50 12.94 4.74 -24.54
N ALA A 51 12.86 3.48 -24.98
CA ALA A 51 13.30 3.05 -26.29
C ALA A 51 12.40 3.56 -27.42
N ASP A 52 11.08 3.57 -27.20
CA ASP A 52 10.06 4.07 -28.14
C ASP A 52 8.91 4.78 -27.38
N PRO A 53 8.90 6.12 -27.33
CA PRO A 53 7.91 6.90 -26.60
C PRO A 53 6.60 7.05 -27.38
N SER A 54 6.06 5.93 -27.86
CA SER A 54 4.75 5.86 -28.49
C SER A 54 3.62 5.95 -27.46
N ASP A 55 2.42 6.34 -27.90
CA ASP A 55 1.23 6.36 -27.04
C ASP A 55 0.92 4.97 -26.46
N GLU A 56 1.27 3.90 -27.18
CA GLU A 56 1.10 2.51 -26.74
C GLU A 56 2.03 2.19 -25.58
N ASN A 57 3.33 2.45 -25.73
CA ASN A 57 4.31 2.18 -24.67
C ASN A 57 4.13 3.10 -23.46
N CYS A 58 3.72 4.36 -23.65
CA CYS A 58 3.38 5.24 -22.53
C CYS A 58 2.23 4.66 -21.70
N LYS A 59 1.17 4.16 -22.34
CA LYS A 59 0.04 3.53 -21.64
C LYS A 59 0.47 2.25 -20.94
N SER A 60 1.23 1.39 -21.59
CA SER A 60 1.78 0.18 -20.95
C SER A 60 2.61 0.52 -19.71
N TYR A 61 3.43 1.57 -19.77
CA TYR A 61 4.21 2.02 -18.61
C TYR A 61 3.32 2.58 -17.50
N LYS A 62 2.34 3.42 -17.86
CA LYS A 62 1.36 3.96 -16.91
C LYS A 62 0.56 2.86 -16.21
N ASP A 63 0.06 1.89 -16.97
CA ASP A 63 -0.71 0.76 -16.45
C ASP A 63 0.15 -0.07 -15.47
N ALA A 64 1.42 -0.33 -15.80
CA ALA A 64 2.34 -1.05 -14.89
C ALA A 64 2.63 -0.28 -13.59
N LEU A 65 2.74 1.05 -13.65
CA LEU A 65 2.89 1.89 -12.45
C LEU A 65 1.60 1.92 -11.61
N GLU A 66 0.42 1.95 -12.25
CA GLU A 66 -0.87 1.89 -11.57
C GLU A 66 -1.05 0.55 -10.84
N GLU A 67 -0.68 -0.58 -11.45
CA GLU A 67 -0.70 -1.90 -10.80
C GLU A 67 0.24 -1.97 -9.59
N LEU A 68 1.46 -1.43 -9.71
CA LEU A 68 2.41 -1.34 -8.59
C LEU A 68 1.88 -0.45 -7.46
N LEU A 69 1.27 0.68 -7.81
CA LEU A 69 0.67 1.61 -6.85
C LEU A 69 -0.48 0.96 -6.08
N ASP A 70 -1.36 0.23 -6.78
CA ASP A 70 -2.48 -0.49 -6.15
C ASP A 70 -1.96 -1.57 -5.20
N PHE A 71 -0.95 -2.35 -5.61
CA PHE A 71 -0.30 -3.33 -4.74
C PHE A 71 0.25 -2.71 -3.46
N ILE A 72 0.93 -1.57 -3.56
CA ILE A 72 1.46 -0.83 -2.41
C ILE A 72 0.29 -0.35 -1.55
N LYS A 73 -0.74 0.26 -2.15
CA LYS A 73 -1.90 0.79 -1.42
C LYS A 73 -2.62 -0.27 -0.60
N ASP A 74 -2.78 -1.47 -1.14
CA ASP A 74 -3.38 -2.61 -0.43
C ASP A 74 -2.56 -3.04 0.80
N ARG A 75 -1.26 -2.74 0.84
CA ARG A 75 -0.33 -3.09 1.92
C ARG A 75 -0.07 -1.96 2.92
N LYS A 76 -0.87 -0.90 2.90
CA LYS A 76 -0.77 0.20 3.87
C LYS A 76 -0.69 -0.30 5.31
N GLN A 77 -1.52 -1.28 5.66
CA GLN A 77 -1.56 -1.84 7.01
C GLN A 77 -0.20 -2.44 7.42
N CYS A 78 0.54 -3.07 6.49
CA CYS A 78 1.88 -3.59 6.77
C CYS A 78 2.86 -2.48 7.18
N ALA A 79 2.81 -1.33 6.51
CA ALA A 79 3.62 -0.17 6.86
C ALA A 79 3.20 0.47 8.20
N GLU A 80 1.90 0.47 8.53
CA GLU A 80 1.41 0.92 9.83
C GLU A 80 1.90 0.01 10.97
N GLU A 81 1.93 -1.30 10.74
CA GLU A 81 2.40 -2.30 11.71
C GLU A 81 3.93 -2.33 11.88
N SER A 82 4.69 -2.11 10.79
CA SER A 82 6.16 -2.01 10.85
C SER A 82 6.67 -0.67 11.38
N GLY A 83 5.82 0.36 11.39
CA GLY A 83 6.20 1.72 11.78
C GLY A 83 6.86 2.54 10.66
N GLU A 84 6.72 2.09 9.42
CA GLU A 84 7.32 2.68 8.20
C GLU A 84 6.31 3.46 7.36
N ILE A 85 5.24 3.96 7.99
CA ILE A 85 4.15 4.67 7.29
C ILE A 85 4.64 5.94 6.58
N GLU A 86 5.73 6.56 7.03
CA GLU A 86 6.34 7.72 6.36
C GLU A 86 6.96 7.32 5.02
N ASP A 87 7.80 6.28 5.00
CA ASP A 87 8.43 5.74 3.78
C ASP A 87 7.38 5.23 2.78
N TYR A 88 6.33 4.59 3.29
CA TYR A 88 5.17 4.20 2.49
C TYR A 88 4.50 5.40 1.81
N ASN A 89 4.24 6.48 2.55
CA ASN A 89 3.57 7.65 1.99
C ASN A 89 4.44 8.35 0.95
N GLU A 90 5.76 8.36 1.15
CA GLU A 90 6.72 8.87 0.14
C GLU A 90 6.67 8.03 -1.13
N ALA A 91 6.70 6.69 -1.02
CA ALA A 91 6.63 5.79 -2.17
C ALA A 91 5.31 5.95 -2.95
N VAL A 92 4.17 6.01 -2.26
CA VAL A 92 2.85 6.27 -2.88
C VAL A 92 2.85 7.62 -3.60
N SER A 93 3.32 8.67 -2.93
CA SER A 93 3.33 10.02 -3.54
C SER A 93 4.28 10.11 -4.74
N ALA A 94 5.40 9.38 -4.73
CA ALA A 94 6.33 9.35 -5.84
C ALA A 94 5.71 8.66 -7.07
N LEU A 95 5.06 7.50 -6.87
CA LEU A 95 4.38 6.77 -7.94
C LEU A 95 3.20 7.56 -8.51
N GLU A 96 2.35 8.15 -7.66
CA GLU A 96 1.26 9.03 -8.11
C GLU A 96 1.80 10.20 -8.93
N GLY A 97 2.93 10.80 -8.51
CA GLY A 97 3.59 11.87 -9.25
C GLY A 97 4.12 11.44 -10.62
N GLU A 98 4.68 10.24 -10.72
CA GLU A 98 5.17 9.68 -12.00
C GLU A 98 3.99 9.38 -12.94
N ILE A 99 2.93 8.74 -12.44
CA ILE A 99 1.71 8.45 -13.20
C ILE A 99 1.06 9.72 -13.73
N ASP A 100 0.98 10.77 -12.90
CA ASP A 100 0.44 12.09 -13.28
C ASP A 100 1.33 12.83 -14.29
N ALA A 101 2.64 12.56 -14.30
CA ALA A 101 3.57 13.16 -15.25
C ALA A 101 3.50 12.52 -16.65
N LEU A 102 3.00 11.29 -16.75
CA LEU A 102 2.76 10.61 -18.02
C LEU A 102 1.53 11.22 -18.72
N SER A 103 1.79 11.88 -19.86
CA SER A 103 0.78 12.63 -20.63
C SER A 103 0.11 11.85 -21.76
N CYS A 104 0.28 10.52 -21.78
CA CYS A 104 -0.71 9.67 -22.43
C CYS A 104 -2.10 9.88 -21.78
#